data_AF-A0A1I5SW63-F1
#
_entry.id   AF-A0A1I5SW63-F1
#
_cell.length_a   1.000
_cell.length_b   1.000
_cell.length_c   1.000
_cell.angle_alpha   90.00
_cell.angle_beta   90.00
_cell.angle_gamma   90.00
#
_symmetry.space_group_name_H-M   'P 1'
#
loop_
_entity.id
_entity.type
_entity.pdbx_description
1 polymer ?
#
loop_
_entity_poly.entity_id
_entity_poly.type
_entity_poly.pdbx_seq_one_letter_code
_entity_poly.pdbx_strand_id
1 'polypeptide(L)'
;MYSYSWDNETGGLLLNSSPLSFSKEPRPVYYKELDILGFDQYWNYEKNDAYPYMWAEANNYFYRGRLVAKTKGGSMCTAPEIVLFEEPEPNGTPLRFVDIPAMVEKNRDLLEKLAAETIKKIYNTYVEYMAKVDVFYVAFSGGKDSIVTLDLVQRSLPHNKFKVLFGDTGMEFPDTYRIVDTIERECNENNIIFLRAKSDYNPSQTWKQFGPPATVTRWCCSVHKTAPQVLTLREYTGLHNFTGMAFIGVRASESISRSEYDYVSLGEKHKGQYSCNPIFRVEFCHVTYIFPET
;
A
#
# COMPACT_ATOMS: atom_id res chain seq x y z
N MET A 1 -10.39 6.14 -11.91
CA MET A 1 -9.03 5.67 -12.19
C MET A 1 -8.34 6.80 -12.92
N TYR A 2 -7.55 7.64 -12.26
CA TYR A 2 -6.90 8.81 -12.88
C TYR A 2 -5.85 8.35 -13.91
N SER A 3 -5.71 9.03 -15.03
CA SER A 3 -4.61 8.77 -15.95
C SER A 3 -3.33 9.40 -15.43
N TYR A 4 -2.19 8.96 -15.94
CA TYR A 4 -0.92 9.62 -15.71
C TYR A 4 -0.14 9.72 -17.02
N SER A 5 0.76 10.68 -17.08
CA SER A 5 1.76 10.83 -18.13
C SER A 5 3.15 10.79 -17.50
N TRP A 6 4.15 10.42 -18.29
CA TRP A 6 5.52 10.43 -17.83
C TRP A 6 6.09 11.84 -17.92
N ASP A 7 6.79 12.28 -16.87
CA ASP A 7 7.45 13.58 -16.85
C ASP A 7 8.93 13.44 -17.19
N ASN A 8 9.33 14.10 -18.28
CA ASN A 8 10.72 14.09 -18.71
C ASN A 8 11.61 14.93 -17.77
N GLU A 9 11.05 15.94 -17.08
CA GLU A 9 11.81 16.86 -16.22
C GLU A 9 12.18 16.22 -14.89
N THR A 10 11.18 15.73 -14.14
CA THR A 10 11.40 15.05 -12.85
C THR A 10 11.84 13.60 -13.04
N GLY A 11 11.54 12.99 -14.18
CA GLY A 11 11.65 11.55 -14.38
C GLY A 11 10.52 10.75 -13.75
N GLY A 12 9.53 11.45 -13.19
CA GLY A 12 8.41 10.90 -12.45
C GLY A 12 7.13 10.75 -13.26
N LEU A 13 6.02 10.79 -12.55
CA LEU A 13 4.66 10.70 -13.06
C LEU A 13 3.94 12.03 -12.87
N LEU A 14 3.17 12.45 -13.87
CA LEU A 14 2.20 13.54 -13.77
C LEU A 14 0.80 12.97 -13.79
N LEU A 15 0.04 13.28 -12.76
CA LEU A 15 -1.32 12.80 -12.59
C LEU A 15 -2.28 13.66 -13.41
N ASN A 16 -3.20 13.02 -14.11
CA ASN A 16 -4.16 13.63 -15.00
C ASN A 16 -5.59 13.36 -14.49
N SER A 17 -6.52 14.28 -14.76
CA SER A 17 -7.90 14.22 -14.25
C SER A 17 -8.83 13.21 -14.97
N SER A 18 -8.36 12.58 -16.06
CA SER A 18 -9.21 11.75 -16.92
C SER A 18 -9.27 10.29 -16.44
N PRO A 19 -10.44 9.63 -16.50
CA PRO A 19 -10.56 8.25 -16.10
C PRO A 19 -9.91 7.27 -17.11
N LEU A 20 -9.01 6.38 -16.66
CA LEU A 20 -8.57 5.20 -17.41
C LEU A 20 -9.55 4.04 -17.26
N SER A 21 -9.64 3.23 -18.30
CA SER A 21 -10.43 1.98 -18.33
C SER A 21 -9.70 0.79 -17.69
N PHE A 22 -8.36 0.85 -17.61
CA PHE A 22 -7.53 -0.21 -17.04
C PHE A 22 -6.26 0.37 -16.40
N SER A 23 -5.94 -0.04 -15.17
CA SER A 23 -4.77 0.46 -14.45
C SER A 23 -3.60 -0.49 -14.69
N LYS A 24 -2.50 0.06 -15.17
CA LYS A 24 -1.20 -0.58 -15.09
C LYS A 24 -0.37 0.25 -14.12
N GLU A 25 -0.27 -0.24 -12.90
CA GLU A 25 0.34 0.50 -11.80
C GLU A 25 1.87 0.57 -11.99
N PRO A 26 2.43 1.76 -12.24
CA PRO A 26 3.87 1.93 -12.38
C PRO A 26 4.52 1.80 -11.00
N ARG A 27 5.59 1.02 -10.92
CA ARG A 27 6.36 0.84 -9.69
C ARG A 27 7.76 1.46 -9.83
N PRO A 28 8.30 2.07 -8.77
CA PRO A 28 9.67 2.58 -8.79
C PRO A 28 10.67 1.42 -8.92
N VAL A 29 11.74 1.66 -9.67
CA VAL A 29 12.83 0.70 -9.89
C VAL A 29 14.12 1.25 -9.29
N TYR A 30 14.70 0.48 -8.38
CA TYR A 30 15.94 0.81 -7.66
C TYR A 30 17.12 -0.01 -8.22
N TYR A 31 18.35 0.37 -7.86
CA TYR A 31 19.55 -0.24 -8.45
C TYR A 31 19.61 -1.76 -8.24
N LYS A 32 19.15 -2.28 -7.09
CA LYS A 32 19.16 -3.73 -6.83
C LYS A 32 18.36 -4.52 -7.85
N GLU A 33 17.24 -3.98 -8.29
CA GLU A 33 16.44 -4.62 -9.34
C GLU A 33 17.15 -4.55 -10.68
N LEU A 34 17.73 -3.39 -11.02
CA LEU A 34 18.53 -3.22 -12.25
C LEU A 34 19.70 -4.21 -12.29
N ASP A 35 20.42 -4.37 -11.18
CA ASP A 35 21.52 -5.34 -11.02
C ASP A 35 21.02 -6.78 -11.20
N ILE A 36 19.92 -7.17 -10.53
CA ILE A 36 19.36 -8.54 -10.63
C ILE A 36 18.95 -8.88 -12.07
N LEU A 37 18.47 -7.89 -12.82
CA LEU A 37 18.00 -8.08 -14.19
C LEU A 37 19.12 -7.96 -15.23
N GLY A 38 20.31 -7.47 -14.86
CA GLY A 38 21.46 -7.30 -15.76
C GLY A 38 21.49 -5.99 -16.54
N PHE A 39 20.85 -4.93 -16.03
CA PHE A 39 20.87 -3.60 -16.66
C PHE A 39 22.26 -2.95 -16.60
N ASP A 40 23.12 -3.36 -15.67
CA ASP A 40 24.51 -2.88 -15.51
C ASP A 40 25.40 -3.19 -16.73
N GLN A 41 25.00 -4.15 -17.57
CA GLN A 41 25.68 -4.45 -18.84
C GLN A 41 25.48 -3.37 -19.91
N TYR A 42 24.43 -2.55 -19.77
CA TYR A 42 23.99 -1.60 -20.79
C TYR A 42 23.96 -0.16 -20.28
N TRP A 43 23.58 0.06 -19.01
CA TRP A 43 23.48 1.37 -18.40
C TRP A 43 24.42 1.52 -17.21
N ASN A 44 24.96 2.72 -17.07
CA ASN A 44 25.74 3.13 -15.92
C ASN A 44 24.82 3.79 -14.87
N TYR A 45 24.94 3.45 -13.59
CA TYR A 45 24.17 4.05 -12.50
C TYR A 45 24.86 3.78 -11.16
N GLU A 46 24.61 4.64 -10.16
CA GLU A 46 25.19 4.45 -8.84
C GLU A 46 24.48 3.31 -8.08
N LYS A 47 25.24 2.53 -7.31
CA LYS A 47 24.67 1.47 -6.46
C LYS A 47 24.10 2.05 -5.17
N ASN A 48 23.11 2.92 -5.33
CA ASN A 48 22.49 3.70 -4.29
C ASN A 48 20.96 3.54 -4.34
N ASP A 49 20.37 3.12 -3.21
CA ASP A 49 18.95 2.82 -3.04
C ASP A 49 18.15 4.01 -2.43
N ALA A 50 18.75 5.19 -2.29
CA ALA A 50 18.08 6.34 -1.69
C ALA A 50 16.85 6.79 -2.49
N TYR A 51 16.93 6.74 -3.82
CA TYR A 51 15.85 7.12 -4.73
C TYR A 51 15.79 6.16 -5.92
N PRO A 52 14.62 6.02 -6.57
CA PRO A 52 14.52 5.20 -7.77
C PRO A 52 15.18 5.89 -8.97
N TYR A 53 15.64 5.08 -9.90
CA TYR A 53 16.23 5.56 -11.16
C TYR A 53 15.20 5.70 -12.28
N MET A 54 14.21 4.81 -12.28
CA MET A 54 13.22 4.70 -13.34
C MET A 54 11.97 4.00 -12.83
N TRP A 55 11.04 3.73 -13.73
CA TRP A 55 9.77 3.09 -13.42
C TRP A 55 9.57 1.84 -14.25
N ALA A 56 8.84 0.89 -13.69
CA ALA A 56 8.39 -0.29 -14.42
C ALA A 56 6.86 -0.33 -14.50
N GLU A 57 6.34 -0.56 -15.69
CA GLU A 57 4.95 -0.91 -15.92
C GLU A 57 4.90 -2.35 -16.48
N ALA A 58 4.44 -3.29 -15.64
CA ALA A 58 4.59 -4.72 -15.90
C ALA A 58 6.06 -5.10 -16.18
N ASN A 59 6.39 -5.45 -17.43
CA ASN A 59 7.74 -5.80 -17.86
C ASN A 59 8.42 -4.70 -18.69
N ASN A 60 7.81 -3.52 -18.83
CA ASN A 60 8.36 -2.38 -19.57
C ASN A 60 9.01 -1.39 -18.60
N TYR A 61 10.18 -0.85 -18.95
CA TYR A 61 10.96 0.06 -18.13
C TYR A 61 11.01 1.44 -18.77
N PHE A 62 10.63 2.46 -18.01
CA PHE A 62 10.50 3.83 -18.45
C PHE A 62 11.48 4.74 -17.69
N TYR A 63 12.42 5.33 -18.41
CA TYR A 63 13.39 6.27 -17.87
C TYR A 63 13.14 7.67 -18.44
N ARG A 64 12.78 8.62 -17.56
CA ARG A 64 12.48 10.01 -17.94
C ARG A 64 11.54 10.13 -19.14
N GLY A 65 10.43 9.39 -19.06
CA GLY A 65 9.34 9.33 -20.03
C GLY A 65 9.60 8.56 -21.31
N ARG A 66 10.75 7.91 -21.42
CA ARG A 66 11.13 7.09 -22.57
C ARG A 66 11.07 5.62 -22.21
N LEU A 67 10.49 4.80 -23.08
CA LEU A 67 10.53 3.35 -22.96
C LEU A 67 11.94 2.88 -23.34
N VAL A 68 12.75 2.55 -22.35
CA VAL A 68 14.17 2.20 -22.58
C VAL A 68 14.40 0.71 -22.74
N ALA A 69 13.62 -0.10 -22.04
CA ALA A 69 13.83 -1.54 -22.02
C ALA A 69 12.53 -2.32 -21.77
N LYS A 70 12.55 -3.60 -22.11
CA LYS A 70 11.55 -4.57 -21.69
C LYS A 70 12.19 -5.89 -21.35
N THR A 71 11.74 -6.51 -20.26
CA THR A 71 12.16 -7.86 -19.92
C THR A 71 11.26 -8.90 -20.60
N LYS A 72 11.86 -9.97 -21.12
CA LYS A 72 11.15 -11.06 -21.77
C LYS A 72 11.60 -12.41 -21.21
N GLY A 73 10.62 -13.28 -20.94
CA GLY A 73 10.90 -14.59 -20.36
C GLY A 73 11.35 -14.50 -18.91
N GLY A 74 12.24 -15.41 -18.52
CA GLY A 74 12.68 -15.59 -17.15
C GLY A 74 11.80 -16.57 -16.36
N SER A 75 12.41 -17.24 -15.40
CA SER A 75 11.74 -18.15 -14.46
C SER A 75 12.41 -18.01 -13.09
N MET A 76 11.97 -18.77 -12.08
CA MET A 76 12.67 -18.80 -10.79
C MET A 76 14.15 -19.22 -10.91
N CYS A 77 14.52 -19.91 -11.98
CA CYS A 77 15.87 -20.45 -12.20
C CYS A 77 16.57 -19.86 -13.43
N THR A 78 15.96 -18.89 -14.11
CA THR A 78 16.48 -18.37 -15.38
C THR A 78 16.30 -16.86 -15.43
N ALA A 79 17.39 -16.13 -15.64
CA ALA A 79 17.33 -14.69 -15.83
C ALA A 79 16.49 -14.34 -17.08
N PRO A 80 15.69 -13.25 -17.03
CA PRO A 80 15.00 -12.76 -18.21
C PRO A 80 15.98 -12.12 -19.21
N GLU A 81 15.59 -12.08 -20.48
CA GLU A 81 16.31 -11.31 -21.50
C GLU A 81 15.87 -9.85 -21.46
N ILE A 82 16.83 -8.93 -21.60
CA ILE A 82 16.56 -7.49 -21.76
C ILE A 82 16.49 -7.16 -23.25
N VAL A 83 15.35 -6.65 -23.69
CA VAL A 83 15.16 -6.06 -25.02
C VAL A 83 15.28 -4.55 -24.89
N LEU A 84 16.31 -3.98 -25.51
CA LEU A 84 16.55 -2.54 -25.54
C LEU A 84 15.70 -1.88 -26.63
N PHE A 85 15.09 -0.74 -26.31
CA PHE A 85 14.34 0.08 -27.28
C PHE A 85 15.02 1.41 -27.58
N GLU A 86 15.78 1.94 -26.64
CA GLU A 86 16.57 3.16 -26.80
C GLU A 86 18.00 2.95 -26.35
N GLU A 87 18.93 3.72 -26.93
CA GLU A 87 20.32 3.71 -26.52
C GLU A 87 20.50 4.31 -25.12
N PRO A 88 21.53 3.87 -24.38
CA PRO A 88 21.93 4.48 -23.11
C PRO A 88 22.22 5.97 -23.23
N GLU A 89 22.30 6.66 -22.08
CA GLU A 89 22.58 8.10 -22.06
C GLU A 89 23.90 8.41 -22.81
N PRO A 90 23.96 9.52 -23.58
CA PRO A 90 25.12 9.87 -24.37
C PRO A 90 26.41 9.91 -23.53
N ASN A 91 27.52 9.50 -24.13
CA ASN A 91 28.85 9.50 -23.51
C ASN A 91 28.98 8.64 -22.24
N GLY A 92 28.08 7.67 -22.02
CA GLY A 92 28.14 6.79 -20.84
C GLY A 92 27.79 7.49 -19.53
N THR A 93 27.04 8.60 -19.62
CA THR A 93 26.56 9.35 -18.46
C THR A 93 25.71 8.44 -17.57
N PRO A 94 25.89 8.46 -16.24
CA PRO A 94 25.10 7.62 -15.36
C PRO A 94 23.62 8.03 -15.36
N LEU A 95 22.72 7.07 -15.11
CA LEU A 95 21.31 7.34 -14.88
C LEU A 95 21.16 8.29 -13.69
N ARG A 96 20.18 9.17 -13.80
CA ARG A 96 19.82 10.11 -12.75
C ARG A 96 18.64 9.57 -11.95
N PHE A 97 18.61 9.90 -10.67
CA PHE A 97 17.43 9.65 -9.86
C PHE A 97 16.19 10.37 -10.40
N VAL A 98 15.04 9.79 -10.10
CA VAL A 98 13.77 10.49 -10.18
C VAL A 98 13.75 11.57 -9.10
N ASP A 99 13.42 12.80 -9.49
CA ASP A 99 13.22 13.91 -8.56
C ASP A 99 11.84 13.78 -7.91
N ILE A 100 11.80 12.99 -6.82
CA ILE A 100 10.57 12.73 -6.07
C ILE A 100 9.98 14.02 -5.49
N PRO A 101 10.73 14.91 -4.80
CA PRO A 101 10.18 16.16 -4.29
C PRO A 101 9.53 17.03 -5.36
N ALA A 102 10.21 17.26 -6.50
CA ALA A 102 9.64 18.05 -7.58
C ALA A 102 8.44 17.36 -8.25
N MET A 103 8.46 16.02 -8.37
CA MET A 103 7.31 15.25 -8.85
C MET A 103 6.10 15.40 -7.93
N VAL A 104 6.29 15.34 -6.60
CA VAL A 104 5.16 15.55 -5.67
C VAL A 104 4.64 16.97 -5.77
N GLU A 105 5.52 17.97 -5.83
CA GLU A 105 5.14 19.37 -5.95
C GLU A 105 4.26 19.62 -7.19
N LYS A 106 4.66 19.09 -8.35
CA LYS A 106 3.86 19.20 -9.58
C LYS A 106 2.48 18.55 -9.48
N ASN A 107 2.31 17.58 -8.60
CA ASN A 107 1.07 16.84 -8.40
C ASN A 107 0.25 17.32 -7.17
N ARG A 108 0.78 18.27 -6.40
CA ARG A 108 0.24 18.71 -5.11
C ARG A 108 -1.24 19.07 -5.20
N ASP A 109 -1.60 19.95 -6.14
CA ASP A 109 -2.98 20.44 -6.30
C ASP A 109 -4.01 19.32 -6.48
N LEU A 110 -3.67 18.27 -7.24
CA LEU A 110 -4.57 17.15 -7.47
C LEU A 110 -4.63 16.25 -6.24
N LEU A 111 -3.48 15.95 -5.64
CA LEU A 111 -3.39 15.12 -4.43
C LEU A 111 -4.17 15.74 -3.27
N GLU A 112 -4.05 17.05 -3.07
CA GLU A 112 -4.77 17.79 -2.02
C GLU A 112 -6.29 17.77 -2.24
N LYS A 113 -6.75 17.95 -3.48
CA LYS A 113 -8.18 17.85 -3.82
C LYS A 113 -8.73 16.45 -3.51
N LEU A 114 -8.00 15.40 -3.89
CA LEU A 114 -8.36 14.01 -3.64
C LEU A 114 -8.36 13.67 -2.15
N ALA A 115 -7.37 14.17 -1.41
CA ALA A 115 -7.29 14.00 0.03
C ALA A 115 -8.47 14.70 0.71
N ALA A 116 -8.78 15.95 0.35
CA ALA A 116 -9.89 16.71 0.92
C ALA A 116 -11.26 16.03 0.67
N GLU A 117 -11.49 15.52 -0.55
CA GLU A 117 -12.70 14.76 -0.87
C GLU A 117 -12.82 13.48 -0.03
N THR A 118 -11.71 12.75 0.11
CA THR A 118 -11.67 11.51 0.89
C THR A 118 -11.88 11.78 2.38
N ILE A 119 -11.24 12.82 2.92
CA ILE A 119 -11.38 13.26 4.32
C ILE A 119 -12.84 13.57 4.63
N LYS A 120 -13.51 14.34 3.76
CA LYS A 120 -14.93 14.65 3.90
C LYS A 120 -15.79 13.37 3.92
N LYS A 121 -15.49 12.41 3.06
CA LYS A 121 -16.21 11.12 3.02
C LYS A 121 -16.00 10.29 4.28
N ILE A 122 -14.77 10.18 4.76
CA ILE A 122 -14.44 9.48 6.02
C ILE A 122 -15.23 10.09 7.18
N TYR A 123 -15.21 11.42 7.32
CA TYR A 123 -15.93 12.12 8.38
C TYR A 123 -17.46 11.89 8.29
N ASN A 124 -18.04 12.01 7.10
CA ASN A 124 -19.47 11.76 6.91
C ASN A 124 -19.86 10.33 7.28
N THR A 125 -19.06 9.33 6.87
CA THR A 125 -19.28 7.94 7.26
C THR A 125 -19.14 7.75 8.77
N TYR A 126 -18.15 8.37 9.41
CA TYR A 126 -18.03 8.31 10.86
C TYR A 126 -19.29 8.87 11.55
N VAL A 127 -19.78 10.04 11.15
CA VAL A 127 -20.99 10.63 11.74
C VAL A 127 -22.24 9.74 11.55
N GLU A 128 -22.38 9.11 10.39
CA GLU A 128 -23.51 8.22 10.10
C GLU A 128 -23.48 6.93 10.94
N TYR A 129 -22.28 6.43 11.27
CA TYR A 129 -22.10 5.13 11.92
C TYR A 129 -21.70 5.22 13.39
N MET A 130 -21.37 6.39 13.94
CA MET A 130 -20.90 6.51 15.33
C MET A 130 -21.90 6.06 16.40
N ALA A 131 -23.19 6.00 16.05
CA ALA A 131 -24.25 5.46 16.92
C ALA A 131 -24.56 3.97 16.65
N LYS A 132 -23.95 3.36 15.62
CA LYS A 132 -24.21 1.99 15.15
C LYS A 132 -23.07 1.01 15.46
N VAL A 133 -21.88 1.53 15.79
CA VAL A 133 -20.68 0.72 16.01
C VAL A 133 -20.03 1.06 17.34
N ASP A 134 -19.43 0.06 17.97
CA ASP A 134 -18.77 0.16 19.27
C ASP A 134 -17.33 0.67 19.15
N VAL A 135 -16.69 0.42 18.00
CA VAL A 135 -15.28 0.81 17.76
C VAL A 135 -15.00 1.13 16.30
N PHE A 136 -14.33 2.24 16.06
CA PHE A 136 -13.69 2.54 14.77
C PHE A 136 -12.21 2.22 14.85
N TYR A 137 -11.68 1.58 13.81
CA TYR A 137 -10.25 1.31 13.75
C TYR A 137 -9.73 1.32 12.32
N VAL A 138 -8.46 1.67 12.16
CA VAL A 138 -7.71 1.50 10.91
C VAL A 138 -7.09 0.11 10.92
N ALA A 139 -7.41 -0.70 9.91
CA ALA A 139 -6.78 -2.01 9.72
C ALA A 139 -5.39 -1.80 9.08
N PHE A 140 -4.36 -1.81 9.91
CA PHE A 140 -2.99 -1.50 9.51
C PHE A 140 -2.20 -2.75 9.16
N SER A 141 -1.43 -2.71 8.07
CA SER A 141 -0.60 -3.84 7.62
C SER A 141 0.86 -3.48 7.38
N GLY A 142 1.27 -2.22 7.61
CA GLY A 142 2.62 -1.73 7.29
C GLY A 142 2.87 -1.51 5.79
N GLY A 143 1.84 -1.68 4.94
CA GLY A 143 1.93 -1.37 3.51
C GLY A 143 1.51 0.07 3.22
N LYS A 144 1.95 0.60 2.06
CA LYS A 144 1.66 1.97 1.61
C LYS A 144 0.17 2.36 1.68
N ASP A 145 -0.73 1.45 1.32
CA ASP A 145 -2.18 1.71 1.30
C ASP A 145 -2.73 1.88 2.72
N SER A 146 -2.22 1.10 3.67
CA SER A 146 -2.59 1.21 5.08
C SER A 146 -2.02 2.45 5.75
N ILE A 147 -0.83 2.91 5.33
CA ILE A 147 -0.22 4.17 5.79
C ILE A 147 -1.04 5.37 5.32
N VAL A 148 -1.38 5.42 4.02
CA VAL A 148 -2.25 6.49 3.49
C VAL A 148 -3.63 6.46 4.12
N THR A 149 -4.19 5.27 4.35
CA THR A 149 -5.49 5.16 5.04
C THR A 149 -5.42 5.73 6.46
N LEU A 150 -4.34 5.45 7.20
CA LEU A 150 -4.12 5.99 8.53
C LEU A 150 -4.04 7.52 8.51
N ASP A 151 -3.26 8.10 7.60
CA ASP A 151 -3.15 9.56 7.48
C ASP A 151 -4.48 10.24 7.13
N LEU A 152 -5.22 9.67 6.18
CA LEU A 152 -6.52 10.23 5.82
C LEU A 152 -7.49 10.15 7.01
N VAL A 153 -7.46 9.08 7.79
CA VAL A 153 -8.32 8.91 8.97
C VAL A 153 -7.90 9.85 10.11
N GLN A 154 -6.61 9.98 10.43
CA GLN A 154 -6.15 10.90 11.49
C GLN A 154 -6.45 12.37 11.15
N ARG A 155 -6.41 12.75 9.87
CA ARG A 155 -6.80 14.08 9.39
C ARG A 155 -8.32 14.29 9.38
N SER A 156 -9.09 13.21 9.37
CA SER A 156 -10.56 13.26 9.32
C SER A 156 -11.22 13.21 10.69
N LEU A 157 -10.65 12.46 11.64
CA LEU A 157 -11.28 12.11 12.90
C LEU A 157 -10.41 12.53 14.09
N PRO A 158 -11.00 12.96 15.22
CA PRO A 158 -10.22 13.16 16.44
C PRO A 158 -9.50 11.87 16.86
N HIS A 159 -8.24 11.98 17.29
CA HIS A 159 -7.36 10.84 17.56
C HIS A 159 -7.90 9.85 18.62
N ASN A 160 -8.77 10.31 19.53
CA ASN A 160 -9.41 9.46 20.51
C ASN A 160 -10.62 8.67 19.99
N LYS A 161 -11.16 9.01 18.81
CA LYS A 161 -12.36 8.40 18.21
C LYS A 161 -12.10 7.15 17.38
N PHE A 162 -10.85 6.85 17.08
CA PHE A 162 -10.47 5.62 16.40
C PHE A 162 -9.25 4.96 17.07
N LYS A 163 -8.94 3.75 16.62
CA LYS A 163 -7.76 2.96 17.00
C LYS A 163 -6.99 2.54 15.76
N VAL A 164 -5.75 2.14 15.93
CA VAL A 164 -4.99 1.45 14.87
C VAL A 164 -4.85 0.00 15.27
N LEU A 165 -5.17 -0.93 14.38
CA LEU A 165 -5.07 -2.36 14.64
C LEU A 165 -4.11 -2.99 13.63
N PHE A 166 -2.96 -3.43 14.12
CA PHE A 166 -2.01 -4.23 13.35
C PHE A 166 -2.23 -5.72 13.64
N GLY A 167 -2.49 -6.50 12.60
CA GLY A 167 -2.55 -7.96 12.70
C GLY A 167 -1.19 -8.59 12.48
N ASP A 168 -0.46 -8.89 13.56
CA ASP A 168 0.83 -9.60 13.52
C ASP A 168 0.59 -11.09 13.22
N THR A 169 0.87 -11.47 11.97
CA THR A 169 0.77 -12.86 11.53
C THR A 169 1.93 -13.74 12.01
N GLY A 170 3.00 -13.13 12.56
CA GLY A 170 4.27 -13.78 12.86
C GLY A 170 5.09 -14.18 11.63
N MET A 171 4.67 -13.76 10.43
CA MET A 171 5.27 -14.12 9.14
C MET A 171 5.60 -12.90 8.27
N GLU A 172 5.57 -11.69 8.83
CA GLU A 172 5.88 -10.47 8.08
C GLU A 172 7.39 -10.28 7.89
N PHE A 173 7.79 -9.48 6.90
CA PHE A 173 9.19 -9.16 6.69
C PHE A 173 9.73 -8.28 7.84
N PRO A 174 11.03 -8.37 8.18
CA PRO A 174 11.65 -7.50 9.18
C PRO A 174 11.42 -6.00 8.92
N ASP A 175 11.44 -5.59 7.65
CA ASP A 175 11.16 -4.20 7.25
C ASP A 175 9.74 -3.77 7.59
N THR A 176 8.75 -4.66 7.46
CA THR A 176 7.37 -4.38 7.88
C THR A 176 7.29 -4.14 9.37
N TYR A 177 7.98 -4.93 10.19
CA TYR A 177 8.02 -4.71 11.64
C TYR A 177 8.67 -3.37 12.00
N ARG A 178 9.76 -2.96 11.33
CA ARG A 178 10.37 -1.64 11.55
C ARG A 178 9.39 -0.51 11.28
N ILE A 179 8.62 -0.59 10.20
CA ILE A 179 7.59 0.41 9.85
C ILE A 179 6.48 0.41 10.93
N VAL A 180 6.00 -0.77 11.33
CA VAL A 180 4.98 -0.90 12.38
C VAL A 180 5.45 -0.30 13.70
N ASP A 181 6.70 -0.55 14.11
CA ASP A 181 7.29 -0.01 15.33
C ASP A 181 7.41 1.53 15.29
N THR A 182 7.75 2.10 14.13
CA THR A 182 7.77 3.56 13.92
C THR A 182 6.36 4.15 14.02
N ILE A 183 5.39 3.58 13.28
CA ILE A 183 4.01 4.08 13.27
C ILE A 183 3.34 3.92 14.63
N GLU A 184 3.63 2.84 15.37
CA GLU A 184 3.13 2.67 16.74
C GLU A 184 3.65 3.77 17.66
N ARG A 185 4.94 4.15 17.53
CA ARG A 185 5.52 5.25 18.31
C ARG A 185 4.85 6.59 17.97
N GLU A 186 4.71 6.89 16.69
CA GLU A 186 4.03 8.11 16.21
C GLU A 186 2.57 8.16 16.68
N CYS A 187 1.87 7.01 16.64
CA CYS A 187 0.50 6.92 17.16
C CYS A 187 0.45 7.26 18.65
N ASN A 188 1.36 6.68 19.45
CA ASN A 188 1.42 6.94 20.89
C ASN A 188 1.74 8.41 21.21
N GLU A 189 2.68 9.03 20.49
CA GLU A 189 3.00 10.46 20.61
C GLU A 189 1.79 11.34 20.28
N ASN A 190 0.98 10.91 19.31
CA ASN A 190 -0.25 11.59 18.90
C ASN A 190 -1.50 11.20 19.72
N ASN A 191 -1.36 10.42 20.80
CA ASN A 191 -2.45 9.91 21.63
C ASN A 191 -3.48 9.05 20.87
N ILE A 192 -3.03 8.34 19.83
CA ILE A 192 -3.78 7.35 19.09
C ILE A 192 -3.43 5.96 19.67
N ILE A 193 -4.45 5.22 20.11
CA ILE A 193 -4.22 3.87 20.66
C ILE A 193 -3.91 2.92 19.50
N PHE A 194 -2.74 2.28 19.59
CA PHE A 194 -2.28 1.26 18.67
C PHE A 194 -2.40 -0.13 19.32
N LEU A 195 -3.03 -1.07 18.63
CA LEU A 195 -3.28 -2.43 19.09
C LEU A 195 -2.53 -3.41 18.18
N ARG A 196 -1.72 -4.28 18.77
CA ARG A 196 -1.10 -5.43 18.09
C ARG A 196 -1.90 -6.69 18.38
N ALA A 197 -2.54 -7.24 17.36
CA ALA A 197 -3.25 -8.50 17.43
C ALA A 197 -2.37 -9.64 16.91
N LYS A 198 -2.11 -10.64 17.75
CA LYS A 198 -1.24 -11.78 17.42
C LYS A 198 -1.87 -13.09 17.87
N SER A 199 -1.63 -14.15 17.10
CA SER A 199 -2.03 -15.51 17.51
C SER A 199 -1.14 -16.01 18.65
N ASP A 200 -1.73 -16.74 19.60
CA ASP A 200 -0.97 -17.47 20.63
C ASP A 200 -0.13 -18.60 20.02
N TYR A 201 -0.49 -19.06 18.82
CA TYR A 201 0.22 -20.11 18.11
C TYR A 201 1.33 -19.54 17.25
N ASN A 202 2.51 -20.16 17.29
CA ASN A 202 3.59 -19.79 16.37
C ASN A 202 3.34 -20.39 14.98
N PRO A 203 3.62 -19.65 13.89
CA PRO A 203 3.49 -20.15 12.52
C PRO A 203 4.18 -21.50 12.31
N SER A 204 5.42 -21.64 12.80
CA SER A 204 6.20 -22.88 12.69
C SER A 204 5.56 -24.09 13.36
N GLN A 205 4.80 -23.90 14.45
CA GLN A 205 4.04 -24.98 15.10
C GLN A 205 2.83 -25.34 14.25
N THR A 206 2.07 -24.35 13.81
CA THR A 206 0.87 -24.57 13.01
C THR A 206 1.16 -25.18 11.63
N TRP A 207 2.28 -24.84 10.99
CA TRP A 207 2.72 -25.45 9.74
C TRP A 207 3.06 -26.93 9.88
N LYS A 208 3.62 -27.33 11.03
CA LYS A 208 3.87 -28.76 11.31
C LYS A 208 2.58 -29.56 11.48
N GLN A 209 1.52 -28.92 11.96
CA GLN A 209 0.23 -29.57 12.23
C GLN A 209 -0.68 -29.62 11.00
N PHE A 210 -0.79 -28.49 10.28
CA PHE A 210 -1.77 -28.32 9.20
C PHE A 210 -1.14 -28.22 7.80
N GLY A 211 0.20 -28.20 7.71
CA GLY A 211 0.93 -27.87 6.50
C GLY A 211 1.08 -26.36 6.28
N PRO A 212 1.91 -25.94 5.31
CA PRO A 212 2.08 -24.52 4.98
C PRO A 212 0.79 -23.89 4.43
N PRO A 213 0.66 -22.55 4.45
CA PRO A 213 -0.48 -21.84 3.88
C PRO A 213 -0.75 -22.27 2.43
N ALA A 214 -1.99 -22.64 2.13
CA ALA A 214 -2.42 -23.01 0.79
C ALA A 214 -3.71 -22.28 0.40
N THR A 215 -3.87 -22.05 -0.90
CA THR A 215 -5.00 -21.31 -1.47
C THR A 215 -6.35 -21.97 -1.22
N VAL A 216 -6.37 -23.30 -1.06
CA VAL A 216 -7.58 -24.12 -0.85
C VAL A 216 -7.96 -24.17 0.63
N THR A 217 -7.02 -24.50 1.51
CA THR A 217 -7.35 -24.79 2.92
C THR A 217 -7.44 -23.55 3.80
N ARG A 218 -6.83 -22.41 3.41
CA ARG A 218 -6.92 -21.03 3.99
C ARG A 218 -7.03 -20.89 5.52
N TRP A 219 -6.69 -21.94 6.27
CA TRP A 219 -6.84 -22.02 7.73
C TRP A 219 -6.00 -20.95 8.42
N CYS A 220 -4.85 -20.60 7.82
CA CYS A 220 -3.92 -19.61 8.32
C CYS A 220 -4.56 -18.21 8.44
N CYS A 221 -5.51 -17.84 7.57
CA CYS A 221 -6.22 -16.57 7.68
C CYS A 221 -7.11 -16.55 8.93
N SER A 222 -7.77 -17.65 9.24
CA SER A 222 -8.60 -17.74 10.45
C SER A 222 -7.74 -17.69 11.71
N VAL A 223 -6.65 -18.46 11.76
CA VAL A 223 -5.81 -18.65 12.96
C VAL A 223 -4.86 -17.49 13.22
N HIS A 224 -4.26 -16.92 12.17
CA HIS A 224 -3.18 -15.92 12.28
C HIS A 224 -3.58 -14.51 11.85
N LYS A 225 -4.79 -14.30 11.31
CA LYS A 225 -5.27 -12.96 10.90
C LYS A 225 -6.57 -12.59 11.60
N THR A 226 -7.66 -13.27 11.27
CA THR A 226 -9.01 -12.89 11.66
C THR A 226 -9.29 -13.10 13.15
N ALA A 227 -9.04 -14.29 13.68
CA ALA A 227 -9.37 -14.58 15.08
C ALA A 227 -8.58 -13.70 16.07
N PRO A 228 -7.25 -13.52 15.92
CA PRO A 228 -6.49 -12.63 16.81
C PRO A 228 -7.01 -11.20 16.84
N GLN A 229 -7.36 -10.64 15.67
CA GLN A 229 -7.89 -9.28 15.56
C GLN A 229 -9.23 -9.12 16.29
N VAL A 230 -10.14 -10.08 16.10
CA VAL A 230 -11.45 -10.08 16.78
C VAL A 230 -11.30 -10.24 18.29
N LEU A 231 -10.41 -11.13 18.75
CA LEU A 231 -10.15 -11.32 20.18
C LEU A 231 -9.57 -10.07 20.84
N THR A 232 -8.57 -9.45 20.20
CA THR A 232 -7.95 -8.20 20.68
C THR A 232 -8.97 -7.07 20.79
N LEU A 233 -9.86 -6.93 19.80
CA LEU A 233 -10.93 -5.91 19.84
C LEU A 233 -11.99 -6.22 20.92
N ARG A 234 -12.31 -7.50 21.17
CA ARG A 234 -13.19 -7.91 22.27
C ARG A 234 -12.61 -7.56 23.63
N GLU A 235 -11.34 -7.86 23.84
CA GLU A 235 -10.63 -7.54 25.08
C GLU A 235 -10.58 -6.02 25.29
N TYR A 236 -10.25 -5.27 24.25
CA TYR A 236 -10.19 -3.81 24.31
C TYR A 236 -11.56 -3.16 24.59
N THR A 237 -12.61 -3.61 23.91
CA THR A 237 -13.97 -3.04 24.08
C THR A 237 -14.66 -3.54 25.35
N GLY A 238 -14.23 -4.68 25.92
CA GLY A 238 -14.94 -5.38 26.98
C GLY A 238 -16.27 -6.01 26.54
N LEU A 239 -16.53 -6.05 25.23
CA LEU A 239 -17.80 -6.52 24.65
C LEU A 239 -17.58 -7.81 23.85
N HIS A 240 -18.25 -8.88 24.27
CA HIS A 240 -18.17 -10.17 23.55
C HIS A 240 -18.78 -10.09 22.13
N ASN A 241 -19.86 -9.32 21.97
CA ASN A 241 -20.59 -9.15 20.71
C ASN A 241 -20.45 -7.73 20.16
N PHE A 242 -19.21 -7.22 20.10
CA PHE A 242 -18.96 -5.89 19.55
C PHE A 242 -19.18 -5.83 18.04
N THR A 243 -19.60 -4.67 17.56
CA THR A 243 -19.67 -4.29 16.15
C THR A 243 -18.64 -3.21 15.89
N GLY A 244 -17.60 -3.52 15.12
CA GLY A 244 -16.57 -2.56 14.74
C GLY A 244 -16.73 -2.09 13.29
N MET A 245 -16.18 -0.92 13.00
CA MET A 245 -15.96 -0.43 11.64
C MET A 245 -14.46 -0.30 11.35
N ALA A 246 -13.98 -1.12 10.42
CA ALA A 246 -12.60 -1.07 9.94
C ALA A 246 -12.49 -0.09 8.77
N PHE A 247 -11.60 0.90 8.85
CA PHE A 247 -11.10 1.61 7.68
C PHE A 247 -9.98 0.77 7.06
N ILE A 248 -10.13 0.40 5.79
CA ILE A 248 -9.25 -0.55 5.09
C ILE A 248 -8.65 0.12 3.86
N GLY A 249 -7.33 -0.07 3.68
CA GLY A 249 -6.61 0.34 2.48
C GLY A 249 -6.81 -0.63 1.30
N VAL A 250 -8.05 -0.79 0.83
CA VAL A 250 -8.36 -1.58 -0.39
C VAL A 250 -8.65 -0.63 -1.55
N ARG A 251 -8.13 -0.96 -2.73
CA ARG A 251 -8.35 -0.19 -3.97
C ARG A 251 -9.03 -1.08 -5.01
N ALA A 252 -9.96 -0.49 -5.76
CA ALA A 252 -10.68 -1.18 -6.83
C ALA A 252 -9.74 -1.72 -7.91
N SER A 253 -8.62 -1.03 -8.16
CA SER A 253 -7.62 -1.39 -9.19
C SER A 253 -6.79 -2.64 -8.87
N GLU A 254 -6.84 -3.15 -7.63
CA GLU A 254 -5.98 -4.25 -7.20
C GLU A 254 -6.40 -5.61 -7.75
N SER A 255 -7.69 -5.83 -8.01
CA SER A 255 -8.20 -7.05 -8.63
C SER A 255 -9.66 -6.88 -9.08
N ILE A 256 -10.11 -7.72 -10.02
CA ILE A 256 -11.51 -7.76 -10.45
C ILE A 256 -12.44 -7.96 -9.24
N SER A 257 -12.14 -8.91 -8.35
CA SER A 257 -12.96 -9.14 -7.15
C SER A 257 -13.00 -7.95 -6.19
N ARG A 258 -11.93 -7.14 -6.11
CA ARG A 258 -11.92 -5.94 -5.26
C ARG A 258 -12.71 -4.81 -5.93
N SER A 259 -12.80 -4.77 -7.25
CA SER A 259 -13.58 -3.72 -7.96
C SER A 259 -15.08 -3.76 -7.67
N GLU A 260 -15.59 -4.90 -7.19
CA GLU A 260 -17.00 -5.10 -6.84
C GLU A 260 -17.34 -4.67 -5.41
N TYR A 261 -16.35 -4.28 -4.60
CA TYR A 261 -16.60 -3.89 -3.21
C TYR A 261 -17.32 -2.55 -3.11
N ASP A 262 -18.23 -2.46 -2.14
CA ASP A 262 -18.87 -1.21 -1.78
C ASP A 262 -17.93 -0.31 -0.95
N TYR A 263 -18.26 0.99 -0.91
CA TYR A 263 -17.51 1.93 -0.09
C TYR A 263 -17.64 1.60 1.41
N VAL A 264 -18.83 1.18 1.84
CA VAL A 264 -19.09 0.60 3.16
C VAL A 264 -19.80 -0.73 2.95
N SER A 265 -19.31 -1.79 3.58
CA SER A 265 -19.92 -3.12 3.54
C SER A 265 -20.04 -3.72 4.94
N LEU A 266 -21.03 -4.59 5.13
CA LEU A 266 -21.28 -5.30 6.39
C LEU A 266 -21.06 -6.79 6.20
N GLY A 267 -20.15 -7.38 6.98
CA GLY A 267 -20.00 -8.83 7.02
C GLY A 267 -19.20 -9.46 5.89
N GLU A 268 -18.69 -8.68 4.92
CA GLU A 268 -17.90 -9.21 3.80
C GLU A 268 -16.55 -9.77 4.25
N LYS A 269 -15.81 -9.01 5.06
CA LYS A 269 -14.48 -9.43 5.54
C LYS A 269 -14.58 -10.24 6.83
N HIS A 270 -15.36 -9.75 7.79
CA HIS A 270 -15.61 -10.39 9.07
C HIS A 270 -17.11 -10.31 9.36
N LYS A 271 -17.75 -11.46 9.61
CA LYS A 271 -19.19 -11.50 9.90
C LYS A 271 -19.52 -10.60 11.09
N GLY A 272 -20.52 -9.72 10.92
CA GLY A 272 -20.95 -8.78 11.95
C GLY A 272 -20.05 -7.55 12.13
N GLN A 273 -19.08 -7.32 11.24
CA GLN A 273 -18.22 -6.14 11.26
C GLN A 273 -18.42 -5.32 9.99
N TYR A 274 -18.36 -4.00 10.13
CA TYR A 274 -18.34 -3.09 9.00
C TYR A 274 -16.92 -2.92 8.45
N SER A 275 -16.81 -2.78 7.14
CA SER A 275 -15.62 -2.30 6.45
C SER A 275 -15.95 -1.03 5.69
N CYS A 276 -15.07 -0.04 5.79
CA CYS A 276 -15.08 1.18 5.00
C CYS A 276 -13.80 1.18 4.16
N ASN A 277 -13.90 1.52 2.87
CA ASN A 277 -12.78 1.51 1.92
C ASN A 277 -12.49 2.96 1.44
N PRO A 278 -11.82 3.81 2.24
CA PRO A 278 -11.67 5.24 1.92
C PRO A 278 -10.93 5.51 0.62
N ILE A 279 -9.90 4.71 0.35
CA ILE A 279 -9.04 4.85 -0.82
C ILE A 279 -9.51 4.01 -2.01
N PHE A 280 -10.75 3.52 -2.00
CA PHE A 280 -11.25 2.58 -3.01
C PHE A 280 -11.06 3.04 -4.46
N ARG A 281 -11.22 4.35 -4.70
CA ARG A 281 -11.06 4.98 -6.02
C ARG A 281 -9.75 5.77 -6.17
N VAL A 282 -8.88 5.72 -5.17
CA VAL A 282 -7.56 6.36 -5.16
C VAL A 282 -6.54 5.39 -5.78
N GLU A 283 -5.60 5.92 -6.55
CA GLU A 283 -4.66 5.12 -7.34
C GLU A 283 -3.31 4.90 -6.68
N PHE A 284 -2.55 3.92 -7.19
CA PHE A 284 -1.19 3.60 -6.72
C PHE A 284 -0.26 4.81 -6.78
N CYS A 285 -0.31 5.54 -7.90
CA CYS A 285 0.47 6.75 -8.12
C CYS A 285 0.11 7.85 -7.14
N HIS A 286 -1.08 7.80 -6.53
CA HIS A 286 -1.47 8.77 -5.51
C HIS A 286 -0.99 8.28 -4.14
N VAL A 287 -1.10 6.99 -3.85
CA VAL A 287 -0.74 6.41 -2.54
C VAL A 287 0.76 6.49 -2.24
N THR A 288 1.62 6.37 -3.26
CA THR A 288 3.08 6.29 -3.06
C THR A 288 3.71 7.64 -2.68
N TYR A 289 2.99 8.76 -2.87
CA TYR A 289 3.58 10.11 -2.84
C TYR A 289 2.81 11.12 -1.98
N ILE A 290 1.85 10.67 -1.15
CA ILE A 290 1.15 11.54 -0.20
C ILE A 290 2.08 12.03 0.93
N PHE A 291 3.30 11.49 1.07
CA PHE A 291 4.26 11.91 2.10
C PHE A 291 5.65 12.20 1.53
N PRO A 292 5.96 13.47 1.20
CA PRO A 292 7.34 13.95 1.08
C PRO A 292 7.94 14.39 2.41
N GLU A 293 7.12 14.54 3.46
CA GLU A 293 7.50 15.21 4.70
C GLU A 293 7.20 14.33 5.92
N THR A 294 8.09 13.36 6.15
CA THR A 294 8.50 12.93 7.50
C THR A 294 9.99 12.64 7.52
#